data_AF-A0A420E5C2-F1
#
_entry.id   AF-A0A420E5C2-F1
#
_cell.length_a   1.000
_cell.length_b   1.000
_cell.length_c   1.000
_cell.angle_alpha   90.00
_cell.angle_beta   90.00
_cell.angle_gamma   90.00
#
_symmetry.space_group_name_H-M   'P 1'
#
loop_
_entity.id
_entity.type
_entity.pdbx_description
1 polymer ?
#
loop_
_entity_poly.entity_id
_entity_poly.type
_entity_poly.pdbx_seq_one_letter_code
_entity_poly.pdbx_strand_id
1 'polypeptide(L)' 'MIYSLLSILIGVITLYFVFKLNKKDDNLWDISTSLKGLVGGLGLIIVGLITLFKGWK' A
#
# COMPACT_ATOMS: atom_id res chain seq x y z
N MET A 1 1.92 -13.79 13.15
CA MET A 1 2.89 -13.93 12.04
C MET A 1 2.24 -13.87 10.66
N ILE A 2 1.32 -14.79 10.33
CA ILE A 2 0.62 -14.83 9.02
C ILE A 2 -0.10 -13.51 8.69
N TYR A 3 -0.75 -12.88 9.67
CA TYR A 3 -1.45 -11.60 9.47
C TYR A 3 -0.51 -10.44 9.12
N SER A 4 0.71 -10.39 9.66
CA SER A 4 1.68 -9.34 9.33
C SER A 4 2.25 -9.52 7.92
N LEU A 5 2.53 -10.77 7.53
CA LEU A 5 2.91 -11.11 6.15
C LEU A 5 1.79 -10.78 5.15
N LEU A 6 0.54 -11.11 5.47
CA LEU A 6 -0.63 -10.75 4.67
C LEU A 6 -0.79 -9.24 4.53
N SER A 7 -0.59 -8.47 5.60
CA SER A 7 -0.67 -7.00 5.57
C SER A 7 0.38 -6.39 4.63
N ILE A 8 1.61 -6.91 4.66
CA ILE A 8 2.68 -6.49 3.75
C ILE A 8 2.32 -6.85 2.31
N LEU A 9 1.84 -8.09 2.08
CA LEU A 9 1.46 -8.57 0.77
C LEU A 9 0.33 -7.72 0.15
N ILE A 10 -0.70 -7.41 0.94
CA ILE A 10 -1.81 -6.54 0.53
C ILE A 10 -1.30 -5.15 0.19
N GLY A 11 -0.43 -4.56 1.03
CA GLY A 11 0.15 -3.24 0.76
C GLY A 11 0.95 -3.19 -0.55
N VAL A 12 1.72 -4.24 -0.86
CA VAL A 12 2.45 -4.38 -2.14
C VAL A 12 1.48 -4.49 -3.32
N ILE A 13 0.42 -5.28 -3.20
CA ILE A 13 -0.61 -5.43 -4.24
C ILE A 13 -1.32 -4.09 -4.48
N THR A 14 -1.68 -3.36 -3.43
CA THR A 14 -2.30 -2.04 -3.53
C THR A 14 -1.39 -1.07 -4.28
N LEU A 15 -0.10 -1.00 -3.94
CA LEU A 15 0.86 -0.17 -4.68
C LEU A 15 0.98 -0.60 -6.14
N TYR A 16 1.04 -1.90 -6.42
CA TYR A 16 1.10 -2.40 -7.80
C TYR A 16 -0.11 -1.96 -8.62
N PHE A 17 -1.32 -2.04 -8.07
CA PHE A 17 -2.54 -1.55 -8.73
C PHE A 17 -2.51 -0.04 -8.94
N VAL A 18 -2.06 0.74 -7.95
CA VAL A 18 -1.92 2.19 -8.07
C VAL A 18 -0.98 2.55 -9.22
N PHE A 19 0.19 1.91 -9.30
CA PHE A 19 1.13 2.13 -10.40
C PHE A 19 0.61 1.65 -11.76
N LYS A 20 -0.12 0.52 -11.79
CA LYS A 20 -0.68 -0.04 -13.02
C LYS A 20 -1.87 0.77 -13.56
N LEU A 21 -2.66 1.38 -12.68
CA LEU A 21 -3.80 2.22 -13.01
C LEU A 21 -3.40 3.68 -13.28
N ASN A 22 -2.19 4.09 -12.90
CA ASN A 22 -1.59 5.39 -13.23
C ASN A 22 -1.24 5.53 -14.73
N LYS A 23 -2.13 5.11 -15.63
CA LYS A 23 -2.04 5.49 -17.03
C LYS A 23 -2.32 7.00 -17.10
N LYS A 24 -1.40 7.71 -17.75
CA LYS A 24 -1.34 9.17 -17.94
C LYS A 24 -2.65 9.73 -18.49
N ASP A 25 -3.58 10.04 -17.60
CA ASP A 25 -4.60 11.05 -17.85
C ASP A 25 -4.32 12.18 -16.86
N ASP A 26 -4.16 13.42 -17.37
CA ASP A 26 -3.82 14.62 -16.59
C ASP A 26 -4.98 15.11 -15.70
N ASN A 27 -5.91 14.21 -15.38
CA ASN A 27 -7.09 14.52 -14.60
C ASN A 27 -6.73 14.59 -13.12
N LEU A 28 -7.04 15.74 -12.48
CA LEU A 28 -6.75 15.99 -11.06
C LEU A 28 -7.36 14.93 -10.12
N TRP A 29 -8.47 14.31 -10.55
CA TRP A 29 -9.11 13.21 -9.83
C TRP A 29 -8.26 11.93 -9.80
N ASP A 30 -7.58 11.60 -10.90
CA ASP A 30 -6.71 10.43 -10.97
C ASP A 30 -5.43 10.65 -10.15
N ILE A 31 -4.87 11.86 -10.20
CA ILE A 31 -3.70 12.23 -9.39
C ILE A 31 -4.03 12.11 -7.89
N SER A 32 -5.19 12.62 -7.46
CA SER A 32 -5.65 12.53 -6.06
C SER A 32 -5.90 11.07 -5.63
N THR A 33 -6.52 10.27 -6.50
CA THR A 33 -6.81 8.85 -6.22
C THR A 33 -5.53 8.02 -6.15
N SER A 34 -4.58 8.29 -7.04
CA SER A 34 -3.26 7.67 -7.08
C SER A 34 -2.43 8.01 -5.84
N LEU A 35 -2.39 9.28 -5.42
CA LEU A 35 -1.75 9.73 -4.18
C LEU A 35 -2.36 9.03 -2.95
N LYS A 36 -3.69 8.96 -2.86
CA LYS A 36 -4.38 8.25 -1.77
C LYS A 36 -4.03 6.77 -1.75
N GLY A 37 -3.97 6.13 -2.92
CA GLY A 37 -3.57 4.74 -3.05
C GLY A 37 -2.10 4.49 -2.67
N LEU A 38 -1.20 5.41 -3.02
CA LEU A 38 0.22 5.40 -2.63
C LEU A 38 0.37 5.50 -1.11
N VAL A 39 -0.28 6.49 -0.49
CA VAL A 39 -0.25 6.71 0.95
C VAL A 39 -0.88 5.53 1.70
N GLY A 40 -2.00 5.00 1.21
CA GLY A 40 -2.66 3.82 1.79
C GLY A 40 -1.81 2.55 1.71
N GLY A 41 -1.21 2.29 0.54
CA GLY A 41 -0.32 1.14 0.34
C GLY A 41 0.94 1.21 1.21
N LEU A 42 1.60 2.38 1.27
CA LEU A 42 2.75 2.61 2.15
C LEU A 42 2.36 2.47 3.63
N GLY A 43 1.20 2.99 4.04
CA GLY A 43 0.70 2.86 5.41
C GLY A 43 0.49 1.40 5.83
N LEU A 44 -0.11 0.58 4.95
CA LEU A 44 -0.32 -0.85 5.20
C LEU A 44 0.99 -1.64 5.33
N ILE A 45 2.02 -1.29 4.54
CA ILE A 45 3.34 -1.89 4.63
C ILE A 45 4.01 -1.53 5.97
N ILE A 46 3.94 -0.26 6.38
CA ILE A 46 4.51 0.23 7.65
C ILE A 46 3.83 -0.46 8.84
N VAL A 47 2.49 -0.53 8.85
CA VAL A 47 1.74 -1.23 9.91
C VAL A 47 2.07 -2.72 9.94
N GLY A 48 2.19 -3.36 8.76
CA GLY A 48 2.60 -4.75 8.63
C GLY A 48 3.99 -5.01 9.19
N LEU A 49 4.95 -4.13 8.93
CA LEU A 49 6.31 -4.20 9.47
C LEU A 49 6.32 -4.01 10.99
N ILE A 50 5.65 -2.98 11.51
CA ILE A 50 5.58 -2.70 12.96
C ILE A 50 4.98 -3.90 13.70
N THR A 51 3.88 -4.45 13.20
CA THR A 51 3.24 -5.62 13.83
C THR A 51 4.10 -6.89 13.72
N LEU A 52 4.88 -7.03 12.65
CA LEU A 52 5.82 -8.15 12.49
C LEU A 52 6.96 -8.07 13.53
N PHE A 53 7.61 -6.91 13.66
CA PHE A 53 8.70 -6.71 14.62
C PHE A 53 8.21 -6.74 16.08
N LYS A 54 7.01 -6.23 16.36
CA LYS A 54 6.44 -6.22 17.72
C LYS A 54 5.86 -7.57 18.13
N GLY A 55 5.35 -8.35 17.18
CA GLY A 55 4.83 -9.71 17.40
C GLY A 55 5.89 -10.81 17.33
N TRP A 56 7.15 -10.47 17.05
CA TRP A 56 8.32 -11.35 17.10
C TRP A 56 9.09 -11.26 18.43
N LYS A 57 8.58 -10.48 19.40
CA LYS A 57 9.10 -10.37 20.76
C LYS A 57 8.20 -11.14 21.71
#